data_AF-A0A975W4K8-F1
#
_entry.id   AF-A0A975W4K8-F1
#
_cell.length_a   1.000
_cell.length_b   1.000
_cell.length_c   1.000
_cell.angle_alpha   90.00
_cell.angle_beta   90.00
_cell.angle_gamma   90.00
#
_symmetry.space_group_name_H-M   'P 1'
#
loop_
_entity.id
_entity.type
_entity.pdbx_description
1 polymer ?
#
loop_
_entity_poly.entity_id
_entity_poly.type
_entity_poly.pdbx_seq_one_letter_code
_entity_poly.pdbx_strand_id
1 'polypeptide(L)'
;MIEGLALTPPVLGRVSIGKVVEKNGKRLPEKDDEFTVTSLVQNKDGWVNHPLDEALRKAAPDKKLRSIPVTVLFADPDLSFRAEYTAFNRTSGRPVCSGDGQTCRR
;
A
#
# COMPACT_ATOMS: atom_id res chain seq x y z
N MET A 1 -11.90 3.65 20.38
CA MET A 1 -10.99 4.78 20.57
C MET A 1 -11.35 5.36 21.91
N ILE A 2 -10.44 5.30 22.89
CA ILE A 2 -10.68 5.93 24.19
C ILE A 2 -10.67 7.44 23.98
N GLU A 3 -11.68 8.16 24.48
CA GLU A 3 -11.71 9.62 24.43
C GLU A 3 -10.40 10.19 25.01
N GLY A 4 -9.70 11.00 24.23
CA GLY A 4 -8.47 11.68 24.66
C GLY A 4 -7.15 10.96 24.35
N LEU A 5 -7.16 9.75 23.76
CA LEU A 5 -5.94 9.06 23.34
C LEU A 5 -6.00 8.63 21.87
N ALA A 6 -5.92 9.61 20.97
CA ALA A 6 -5.80 9.37 19.53
C ALA A 6 -4.33 9.07 19.18
N LEU A 7 -3.88 7.84 19.41
CA LEU A 7 -2.60 7.38 18.89
C LEU A 7 -2.82 6.89 17.45
N THR A 8 -2.74 7.79 16.47
CA THR A 8 -2.78 7.38 15.07
C THR A 8 -1.55 6.52 14.79
N PRO A 9 -1.70 5.23 14.42
CA PRO A 9 -0.55 4.39 14.16
C PRO A 9 0.29 5.01 13.04
N PRO A 10 1.59 5.25 13.25
CA PRO A 10 2.43 5.84 12.23
C PRO A 10 2.53 4.89 11.05
N VAL A 11 2.37 5.42 9.84
CA VAL A 11 2.60 4.63 8.62
C VAL A 11 4.11 4.40 8.50
N LEU A 12 4.55 3.15 8.60
CA LEU A 12 5.98 2.79 8.55
C LEU A 12 6.49 2.55 7.12
N GLY A 13 5.59 2.25 6.20
CA GLY A 13 5.93 1.93 4.83
C GLY A 13 4.71 1.71 3.97
N ARG A 14 4.95 1.22 2.76
CA ARG A 14 3.95 1.00 1.73
C ARG A 14 4.15 -0.38 1.12
N VAL A 15 3.06 -1.09 0.91
CA VAL A 15 3.01 -2.31 0.09
C VAL A 15 2.44 -1.93 -1.27
N SER A 16 3.09 -2.33 -2.36
CA SER A 16 2.57 -2.14 -3.70
C SER A 16 2.80 -3.34 -4.59
N ILE A 17 1.88 -3.56 -5.52
CA ILE A 17 1.99 -4.55 -6.59
C ILE A 17 1.87 -3.83 -7.93
N GLY A 18 2.79 -4.12 -8.84
CA GLY A 18 2.92 -3.41 -10.11
C GLY A 18 3.72 -2.11 -9.98
N LYS A 19 4.23 -1.66 -11.12
CA LYS A 19 5.09 -0.48 -11.24
C LYS A 19 4.70 0.37 -12.43
N VAL A 20 5.17 1.62 -12.45
CA VAL A 20 5.01 2.51 -13.60
C VAL A 20 6.35 2.59 -14.33
N VAL A 21 6.37 2.21 -15.59
CA VAL A 21 7.55 2.28 -16.46
C VAL A 21 7.37 3.32 -17.54
N GLU A 22 8.46 3.97 -17.93
CA GLU A 22 8.46 4.89 -19.05
C GLU A 22 8.89 4.16 -20.32
N LYS A 23 7.99 4.05 -21.29
CA LYS A 23 8.27 3.50 -22.62
C LYS A 23 7.92 4.56 -23.65
N ASN A 24 8.87 4.91 -24.52
CA ASN A 24 8.68 5.92 -25.58
C ASN A 24 8.18 7.28 -25.06
N GLY A 25 8.70 7.76 -23.94
CA GLY A 25 8.28 9.03 -23.32
C GLY A 25 6.86 9.02 -22.71
N LYS A 26 6.23 7.85 -22.58
CA LYS A 26 4.92 7.68 -21.95
C LYS A 26 5.04 6.77 -20.72
N ARG A 27 4.43 7.20 -19.61
CA ARG A 27 4.33 6.41 -18.37
C ARG A 27 3.19 5.40 -18.49
N LEU A 28 3.54 4.12 -18.49
CA LEU A 28 2.61 3.00 -18.61
C LEU A 28 2.67 2.12 -17.35
N PRO A 29 1.52 1.61 -16.88
CA PRO A 29 1.51 0.61 -15.82
C PRO A 29 2.06 -0.72 -16.35
N GLU A 30 2.90 -1.36 -15.56
CA GLU A 30 3.43 -2.70 -15.78
C GLU A 30 2.95 -3.62 -14.67
N LYS A 31 2.51 -4.82 -15.06
CA LYS A 31 2.04 -5.84 -14.12
C LYS A 31 3.26 -6.54 -13.52
N ASP A 32 3.28 -6.65 -12.19
CA ASP A 32 4.23 -7.49 -11.45
C ASP A 32 3.47 -8.68 -10.84
N ASP A 33 4.16 -9.81 -10.68
CA ASP A 33 3.60 -11.05 -10.09
C ASP A 33 3.92 -11.22 -8.59
N GLU A 34 4.45 -10.18 -7.98
CA GLU A 34 4.79 -10.08 -6.56
C GLU A 34 4.53 -8.66 -6.04
N PHE A 35 4.41 -8.50 -4.73
CA PHE A 35 4.41 -7.18 -4.10
C PHE A 35 5.81 -6.78 -3.63
N THR A 36 6.01 -5.47 -3.44
CA THR A 36 7.22 -4.89 -2.88
C THR A 36 6.87 -4.02 -1.68
N VAL A 37 7.69 -4.10 -0.63
CA VAL A 37 7.56 -3.27 0.57
C VAL A 37 8.56 -2.12 0.49
N THR A 38 8.06 -0.90 0.40
CA THR A 38 8.87 0.31 0.33
C THR A 38 8.70 1.15 1.59
N SER A 39 9.70 1.96 1.90
CA SER A 39 9.53 3.06 2.84
C SER A 39 8.58 4.11 2.26
N LEU A 40 8.30 5.16 3.04
CA LEU A 40 7.55 6.33 2.58
C LEU A 40 8.40 7.35 1.81
N VAL A 41 9.67 7.06 1.55
CA VAL A 41 10.59 7.96 0.83
C VAL A 41 10.63 7.59 -0.64
N GLN A 42 10.40 8.58 -1.50
CA GLN A 42 10.55 8.46 -2.95
C GLN A 42 11.69 9.36 -3.43
N ASN A 43 12.72 8.74 -4.01
CA ASN A 43 13.83 9.40 -4.67
C ASN A 43 13.54 9.59 -6.17
N LYS A 44 14.43 10.27 -6.89
CA LYS A 44 14.34 10.42 -8.36
C LYS A 44 14.27 9.08 -9.09
N ASP A 45 14.98 8.08 -8.57
CA ASP A 45 15.08 6.75 -9.16
C ASP A 45 13.95 5.80 -8.73
N GLY A 46 13.08 6.23 -7.81
CA GLY A 46 11.94 5.45 -7.36
C GLY A 46 11.77 5.40 -5.84
N TRP A 47 10.90 4.49 -5.40
CA TRP A 47 10.62 4.27 -3.97
C TRP A 47 11.78 3.55 -3.31
N VAL A 48 12.19 4.02 -2.12
CA VAL A 48 13.27 3.39 -1.36
C VAL A 48 12.73 2.12 -0.68
N ASN A 49 13.39 0.99 -0.89
CA ASN A 49 13.00 -0.29 -0.30
C ASN A 49 13.01 -0.24 1.23
N HIS A 50 12.01 -0.85 1.85
CA HIS A 50 11.96 -0.99 3.30
C HIS A 50 12.88 -2.15 3.73
N PRO A 51 13.60 -2.07 4.87
CA PRO A 51 14.43 -3.18 5.35
C PRO A 51 13.68 -4.52 5.51
N LEU A 52 12.38 -4.46 5.80
CA LEU A 52 11.52 -5.65 5.89
C LEU A 52 11.33 -6.38 4.55
N ASP A 53 11.45 -5.69 3.41
CA ASP A 53 11.33 -6.34 2.09
C ASP A 53 12.38 -7.43 1.93
N GLU A 54 13.64 -7.12 2.24
CA GLU A 54 14.74 -8.08 2.16
C GLU A 54 14.57 -9.21 3.18
N ALA A 55 14.14 -8.88 4.41
CA ALA A 55 13.91 -9.88 5.45
C ALA A 55 12.80 -10.87 5.06
N LEU A 56 11.68 -10.39 4.52
CA LEU A 56 10.57 -11.22 4.06
C LEU A 56 10.97 -12.07 2.85
N ARG A 57 11.77 -11.53 1.91
CA ARG A 57 12.24 -12.27 0.73
C ARG A 57 13.18 -13.41 1.09
N LYS A 58 14.01 -13.24 2.12
CA LYS A 58 14.88 -14.32 2.64
C LYS A 58 14.07 -15.48 3.24
N ALA A 59 12.91 -15.18 3.82
CA ALA A 59 12.00 -16.18 4.39
C ALA A 59 11.09 -16.85 3.34
N ALA A 60 10.93 -16.24 2.16
CA ALA A 60 10.07 -16.76 1.10
C ALA A 60 10.79 -17.83 0.25
N PRO A 61 10.12 -18.96 -0.08
CA PRO A 61 10.74 -20.08 -0.81
C PRO A 61 11.24 -19.69 -2.21
N ASP A 62 10.52 -18.83 -2.92
CA ASP A 62 10.85 -18.41 -4.29
C ASP A 62 11.53 -17.03 -4.35
N LYS A 63 11.91 -16.45 -3.20
CA LYS A 63 12.32 -15.04 -3.05
C LYS A 63 11.30 -14.00 -3.55
N LYS A 64 10.11 -14.46 -3.95
CA LYS A 64 8.98 -13.63 -4.38
C LYS A 64 7.99 -13.44 -3.25
N LEU A 65 7.55 -12.21 -3.05
CA LEU A 65 6.58 -11.87 -2.02
C LEU A 65 5.15 -11.99 -2.58
N ARG A 66 4.43 -13.03 -2.15
CA ARG A 66 3.02 -13.29 -2.52
C ARG A 66 2.06 -13.26 -1.32
N SER A 67 2.59 -13.42 -0.11
CA SER A 67 1.85 -13.30 1.15
C SER A 67 2.60 -12.39 2.11
N ILE A 68 1.85 -11.59 2.88
CA ILE A 68 2.40 -10.78 3.96
C ILE A 68 1.85 -11.31 5.29
N PRO A 69 2.71 -11.71 6.24
CA PRO A 69 2.24 -12.10 7.56
C PRO A 69 1.77 -10.84 8.30
N VAL A 70 0.52 -10.84 8.75
CA VAL A 70 -0.05 -9.75 9.55
C VAL A 70 -0.39 -10.29 10.93
N THR A 71 0.19 -9.69 11.96
CA THR A 71 -0.20 -9.94 13.35
C THR A 71 -1.04 -8.78 13.83
N VAL A 72 -2.26 -9.07 14.26
CA VAL A 72 -3.17 -8.07 14.84
C VAL A 72 -3.39 -8.36 16.32
N LEU A 73 -3.65 -7.31 17.11
CA LEU A 73 -4.05 -7.48 18.50
C LEU A 73 -5.44 -8.13 18.54
N PHE A 74 -5.57 -9.19 19.35
CA PHE A 74 -6.85 -9.84 19.56
C PHE A 74 -7.74 -8.95 20.44
N ALA A 75 -8.97 -8.68 19.98
CA ALA A 75 -10.01 -7.94 20.71
C ALA A 75 -9.75 -6.43 20.98
N ASP A 76 -9.09 -5.73 20.05
CA ASP A 76 -9.06 -4.26 20.08
C ASP A 76 -10.31 -3.69 19.37
N PRO A 77 -11.18 -2.91 20.04
CA PRO A 77 -12.39 -2.33 19.44
C PRO A 77 -12.10 -1.31 18.32
N ASP A 78 -10.87 -0.80 18.22
CA ASP A 78 -10.41 0.03 17.10
C ASP A 78 -9.87 -0.77 15.91
N LEU A 79 -9.78 -2.10 16.03
CA LEU A 79 -9.35 -3.00 14.97
C LEU A 79 -10.47 -3.25 13.94
N SER A 80 -10.92 -2.18 13.28
CA SER A 80 -11.82 -2.26 12.14
C SER A 80 -11.02 -2.36 10.84
N PHE A 81 -11.09 -3.50 10.15
CA PHE A 81 -10.62 -3.59 8.77
C PHE A 81 -11.61 -2.85 7.87
N ARG A 82 -11.25 -1.63 7.45
CA ARG A 82 -12.00 -0.89 6.44
C ARG A 82 -11.36 -1.10 5.08
N ALA A 83 -12.11 -1.72 4.17
CA ALA A 83 -11.77 -1.78 2.77
C ALA A 83 -12.56 -0.69 2.04
N GLU A 84 -11.86 0.26 1.43
CA GLU A 84 -12.47 1.35 0.67
C GLU A 84 -11.80 1.44 -0.70
N TYR A 85 -12.60 1.54 -1.75
CA TYR A 85 -12.14 1.73 -3.13
C TYR A 85 -12.28 3.21 -3.49
N THR A 86 -11.16 3.91 -3.68
CA THR A 86 -11.17 5.34 -4.02
C THR A 86 -10.52 5.60 -5.37
N ALA A 87 -11.24 6.29 -6.26
CA ALA A 87 -10.70 6.78 -7.53
C ALA A 87 -10.19 8.21 -7.35
N PHE A 88 -9.01 8.50 -7.89
CA PHE A 88 -8.38 9.82 -7.80
C PHE A 88 -8.27 10.49 -9.17
N ASN A 89 -8.47 11.80 -9.19
CA ASN A 89 -8.22 12.62 -10.37
C ASN A 89 -6.70 12.73 -10.59
N ARG A 90 -6.23 12.32 -11.78
CA ARG A 90 -4.79 12.24 -12.07
C ARG A 90 -4.08 13.60 -12.10
N THR A 91 -4.80 14.69 -12.36
CA THR A 91 -4.22 16.03 -12.46
C THR A 91 -4.19 16.75 -11.12
N SER A 92 -5.28 16.64 -10.34
CA SER A 92 -5.40 17.36 -9.05
C SER A 92 -5.09 16.51 -7.82
N GLY A 93 -4.99 15.18 -7.97
CA GLY A 93 -4.81 14.24 -6.86
C GLY A 93 -6.01 14.11 -5.93
N ARG A 94 -7.12 14.80 -6.21
CA ARG A 94 -8.33 14.78 -5.36
C ARG A 94 -9.13 13.49 -5.58
N PRO A 95 -9.70 12.91 -4.51
CA PRO A 95 -10.63 11.79 -4.65
C PRO A 95 -11.85 12.24 -5.46
N VAL A 96 -12.22 11.44 -6.45
CA VAL A 96 -13.36 11.67 -7.33
C VAL A 96 -14.56 10.88 -6.84
N CYS A 97 -14.34 9.66 -6.36
CA CYS A 97 -15.39 8.82 -5.81
C CYS A 97 -14.80 7.74 -4.90
N SER A 98 -15.54 7.39 -3.86
CA SER A 98 -15.18 6.35 -2.88
C SER A 98 -16.33 5.35 -2.74
N GLY A 99 -16.01 4.07 -2.57
CA GLY A 99 -17.00 2.99 -2.54
C GLY A 99 -16.58 1.80 -1.70
N ASP A 100 -17.55 0.95 -1.41
CA ASP A 100 -17.42 -0.27 -0.59
C ASP A 100 -17.17 -1.54 -1.43
N GLY A 101 -16.96 -1.37 -2.74
CA GLY A 101 -16.79 -2.47 -3.70
C GLY A 101 -18.09 -2.95 -4.34
N GLN A 102 -19.25 -2.46 -3.90
CA GLN A 102 -20.54 -2.68 -4.56
C GLN A 102 -21.17 -1.38 -5.07
N THR A 103 -21.14 -0.34 -4.24
CA THR A 103 -21.68 0.99 -4.56
C THR A 103 -20.62 2.06 -4.36
N CYS A 104 -20.77 3.17 -5.09
CA CYS A 104 -19.80 4.26 -5.06
C CYS A 104 -20.52 5.60 -4.93
N ARG A 105 -20.00 6.49 -4.07
CA ARG A 105 -20.47 7.86 -3.89
C ARG A 105 -19.39 8.85 -4.33
N ARG A 106 -19.85 9.97 -4.87
CA ARG A 106 -19.04 11.07 -5.38
C ARG A 106 -18.93 12.18 -4.36
#